data_AF-A0A0G0Y254-F1
#
_entry.id   AF-A0A0G0Y254-F1
#
_cell.length_a   1.000
_cell.length_b   1.000
_cell.length_c   1.000
_cell.angle_alpha   90.00
_cell.angle_beta   90.00
_cell.angle_gamma   90.00
#
_symmetry.space_group_name_H-M   'P 1'
#
loop_
_entity.id
_entity.type
_entity.pdbx_description
1 polymer ?
#
loop_
_entity_poly.entity_id
_entity_poly.type
_entity_poly.pdbx_seq_one_letter_code
_entity_poly.pdbx_strand_id
1 'polypeptide(L)'
;MHPLPKKFKHLRTDIWREGKWLDLWSVVHVLSGLLVGFFFYFLHLDAVFGMILAVVVLTAYELFEIYAEIEEAPTNRYMDIVVGIVGYVPAFFLISPILTKEDLILTFVLLLVLNSVLSVSGWRASQKALDIEKHLRTRLTADRKRLKERSKRFRSKHHF
;
A
#
# COMPACT_ATOMS: atom_id res chain seq x y z
N MET A 1 -17.76 5.28 10.09
CA MET A 1 -17.75 4.89 8.67
C MET A 1 -18.88 3.90 8.40
N HIS A 2 -19.75 4.15 7.42
CA HIS A 2 -20.74 3.16 7.00
C HIS A 2 -20.21 2.37 5.80
N PRO A 3 -20.17 1.04 5.84
CA PRO A 3 -19.67 0.24 4.73
C PRO A 3 -20.57 0.40 3.50
N LEU A 4 -19.94 0.45 2.33
CA LEU A 4 -20.64 0.38 1.05
C LEU A 4 -21.44 -0.94 0.95
N PRO A 5 -22.60 -0.94 0.28
CA PRO A 5 -23.43 -2.15 0.12
C PRO A 5 -22.65 -3.27 -0.59
N LYS A 6 -22.81 -4.51 -0.11
CA LYS A 6 -22.10 -5.74 -0.58
C LYS A 6 -22.02 -5.90 -2.10
N LYS A 7 -22.98 -5.36 -2.86
CA LYS A 7 -23.07 -5.48 -4.32
C LYS A 7 -21.95 -4.76 -5.09
N PHE A 8 -21.24 -3.81 -4.46
CA PHE A 8 -20.09 -3.11 -5.06
C PHE A 8 -18.74 -3.63 -4.57
N LYS A 9 -18.73 -4.65 -3.70
CA LYS A 9 -17.49 -5.21 -3.13
C LYS A 9 -16.63 -5.97 -4.17
N HIS A 10 -17.18 -6.23 -5.36
CA HIS A 10 -16.56 -6.98 -6.44
C HIS A 10 -16.14 -6.12 -7.64
N LEU A 11 -16.18 -4.79 -7.54
CA LEU A 11 -15.78 -3.90 -8.66
C LEU A 11 -14.25 -3.73 -8.80
N ARG A 12 -13.45 -4.30 -7.90
CA ARG A 12 -11.98 -4.37 -8.00
C ARG A 12 -11.59 -5.75 -8.55
N THR A 13 -11.52 -5.88 -9.87
CA THR A 13 -10.80 -6.97 -10.56
C THR A 13 -9.34 -6.61 -10.79
N ASP A 14 -8.78 -5.76 -9.92
CA ASP A 14 -7.41 -5.29 -10.03
C ASP A 14 -6.48 -6.23 -9.24
N ILE A 15 -5.32 -6.54 -9.80
CA ILE A 15 -4.27 -7.32 -9.13
C ILE A 15 -3.76 -6.59 -7.87
N TRP A 16 -3.96 -5.27 -7.81
CA TRP A 16 -3.69 -4.38 -6.67
C TRP A 16 -4.79 -4.38 -5.61
N ARG A 17 -5.56 -5.46 -5.51
CA ARG A 17 -6.67 -5.51 -4.55
C ARG A 17 -6.12 -5.64 -3.13
N GLU A 18 -6.38 -4.60 -2.34
CA GLU A 18 -6.10 -4.54 -0.91
C GLU A 18 -6.57 -5.80 -0.16
N GLY A 19 -5.64 -6.40 0.57
CA GLY A 19 -5.84 -7.53 1.46
C GLY A 19 -6.10 -7.06 2.89
N LYS A 20 -6.47 -7.98 3.78
CA LYS A 20 -6.59 -7.66 5.21
C LYS A 20 -5.21 -7.64 5.92
N TRP A 21 -4.26 -8.40 5.38
CA TRP A 21 -2.97 -8.71 5.99
C TRP A 21 -1.80 -8.64 5.02
N LEU A 22 -2.01 -9.04 3.77
CA LEU A 22 -1.03 -9.02 2.70
C LEU A 22 -1.75 -8.77 1.38
N ASP A 23 -1.10 -8.04 0.49
CA ASP A 23 -1.52 -7.86 -0.89
C ASP A 23 -0.30 -7.69 -1.82
N LEU A 24 -0.54 -7.23 -3.04
CA LEU A 24 0.52 -7.03 -4.02
C LEU A 24 1.45 -5.86 -3.65
N TRP A 25 0.97 -4.91 -2.85
CA TRP A 25 1.78 -3.80 -2.33
C TRP A 25 2.82 -4.29 -1.33
N SER A 26 2.51 -5.34 -0.56
CA SER A 26 3.50 -6.00 0.31
C SER A 26 4.77 -6.48 -0.45
N VAL A 27 4.69 -6.77 -1.75
CA VAL A 27 5.89 -7.07 -2.58
C VAL A 27 6.80 -5.86 -2.70
N VAL A 28 6.25 -4.66 -2.87
CA VAL A 28 6.98 -3.39 -2.88
C VAL A 28 7.70 -3.18 -1.54
N HIS A 29 7.05 -3.52 -0.42
CA HIS A 29 7.69 -3.44 0.91
C HIS A 29 8.82 -4.44 1.08
N VAL A 30 8.68 -5.69 0.63
CA VAL A 30 9.81 -6.66 0.64
C VAL A 30 10.99 -6.10 -0.15
N LEU A 31 10.76 -5.63 -1.38
CA LEU A 31 11.80 -5.11 -2.25
C LEU A 31 12.46 -3.85 -1.65
N SER A 32 11.67 -2.97 -1.04
CA SER A 32 12.17 -1.80 -0.32
C SER A 32 13.03 -2.20 0.87
N GLY A 33 12.62 -3.23 1.62
CA GLY A 33 13.42 -3.85 2.68
C GLY A 33 14.76 -4.37 2.18
N LEU A 34 14.77 -5.12 1.08
CA LEU A 34 16.00 -5.62 0.44
C LEU A 34 16.93 -4.45 0.08
N LEU A 35 16.41 -3.38 -0.53
CA LEU A 35 17.18 -2.20 -0.90
C LEU A 35 17.79 -1.50 0.31
N VAL A 36 17.02 -1.32 1.39
CA VAL A 36 17.54 -0.78 2.66
C VAL A 36 18.65 -1.67 3.21
N GLY A 37 18.48 -2.99 3.16
CA GLY A 37 19.48 -3.95 3.61
C GLY A 37 20.79 -3.85 2.84
N PHE A 38 20.73 -3.87 1.51
CA PHE A 38 21.90 -3.69 0.65
C PHE A 38 22.58 -2.35 0.88
N PHE A 39 21.81 -1.27 0.97
CA PHE A 39 22.34 0.08 1.17
C PHE A 39 23.05 0.21 2.53
N PHE A 40 22.44 -0.29 3.61
CA PHE A 40 23.05 -0.23 4.94
C PHE A 40 24.28 -1.11 5.08
N TYR A 41 24.28 -2.28 4.42
CA TYR A 41 25.47 -3.12 4.36
C TYR A 41 26.60 -2.42 3.60
N PHE A 42 26.28 -1.78 2.46
CA PHE A 42 27.24 -1.00 1.68
C PHE A 42 27.84 0.18 2.46
N LEU A 43 27.06 0.80 3.35
CA LEU A 43 27.52 1.84 4.28
C LEU A 43 28.31 1.29 5.48
N HIS A 44 28.49 -0.04 5.57
CA HIS A 44 29.16 -0.71 6.68
C HIS A 44 28.56 -0.37 8.05
N LEU A 45 27.23 -0.21 8.12
CA LEU A 45 26.56 -0.01 9.41
C LEU A 45 26.69 -1.25 10.28
N ASP A 46 26.77 -1.07 11.59
CA ASP A 46 26.69 -2.21 12.50
C ASP A 46 25.28 -2.82 12.49
N ALA A 47 25.19 -4.10 12.84
CA ALA A 47 23.96 -4.87 12.73
C ALA A 47 22.81 -4.31 13.60
N VAL A 48 23.11 -3.84 14.81
CA VAL A 48 22.09 -3.37 15.75
C VAL A 48 21.57 -2.00 15.32
N PHE A 49 22.48 -1.07 15.02
CA PHE A 49 22.13 0.26 14.53
C PHE A 49 21.44 0.20 13.17
N GLY A 50 21.92 -0.65 12.26
CA GLY A 50 21.30 -0.91 10.96
C GLY A 50 19.86 -1.39 11.10
N MET A 51 19.59 -2.33 12.02
CA MET A 51 18.23 -2.80 12.28
C MET A 51 17.33 -1.70 12.84
N ILE A 52 17.82 -0.92 13.82
CA ILE A 52 17.05 0.20 14.40
C ILE A 52 16.72 1.22 13.31
N LEU A 53 17.70 1.62 12.51
CA LEU A 53 17.48 2.53 11.39
C LEU A 53 16.54 1.94 10.35
N ALA A 54 16.59 0.64 10.07
CA ALA A 54 15.72 0.01 9.08
C ALA A 54 14.26 0.10 9.52
N VAL A 55 13.98 -0.17 10.80
CA VAL A 55 12.64 0.02 11.37
C VAL A 55 12.18 1.47 11.25
N VAL A 56 13.07 2.43 11.53
CA VAL A 56 12.75 3.87 11.41
C VAL A 56 12.45 4.24 9.95
N VAL A 57 13.27 3.81 8.99
CA VAL A 57 13.07 4.11 7.57
C VAL A 57 11.80 3.47 7.03
N LEU A 58 11.53 2.21 7.35
CA LEU A 58 10.31 1.52 6.90
C LEU A 58 9.06 2.13 7.53
N THR A 59 9.12 2.54 8.80
CA THR A 59 8.02 3.29 9.44
C THR A 59 7.83 4.65 8.77
N ALA A 60 8.91 5.36 8.46
CA ALA A 60 8.84 6.64 7.75
C ALA A 60 8.24 6.48 6.34
N TYR A 61 8.51 5.35 5.69
CA TYR A 61 7.91 5.02 4.40
C TYR A 61 6.40 4.83 4.54
N GLU A 62 5.90 4.06 5.52
CA GLU A 62 4.46 3.98 5.79
C GLU A 62 3.83 5.36 6.02
N LEU A 63 4.49 6.22 6.79
CA LEU A 63 4.02 7.58 7.05
C LEU A 63 3.94 8.43 5.77
N PHE A 64 4.91 8.26 4.86
CA PHE A 64 4.88 8.88 3.54
C PHE A 64 3.68 8.39 2.71
N GLU A 65 3.33 7.10 2.79
CA GLU A 65 2.16 6.58 2.07
C GLU A 65 0.84 7.14 2.59
N ILE A 66 0.73 7.41 3.89
CA ILE A 66 -0.41 8.15 4.46
C ILE A 66 -0.52 9.53 3.81
N TYR A 67 0.61 10.23 3.69
CA TYR A 67 0.67 11.55 3.06
C TYR A 67 0.36 11.51 1.57
N ALA A 68 0.74 10.44 0.87
CA ALA A 68 0.45 10.21 -0.55
C ALA A 68 -0.99 9.73 -0.84
N GLU A 69 -1.85 9.75 0.18
CA GLU A 69 -3.26 9.31 0.12
C GLU A 69 -3.43 7.85 -0.35
N ILE A 70 -2.45 6.98 -0.06
CA ILE A 70 -2.62 5.54 -0.27
C ILE A 70 -3.47 5.01 0.90
N GLU A 71 -4.78 4.92 0.67
CA GLU A 71 -5.75 4.43 1.66
C GLU A 71 -5.65 2.91 1.81
N GLU A 72 -5.22 2.47 3.00
CA GLU A 72 -5.15 1.06 3.37
C GLU A 72 -5.67 0.83 4.80
N ALA A 73 -6.13 -0.39 5.06
CA ALA A 73 -6.50 -0.84 6.39
C ALA A 73 -5.32 -0.67 7.37
N PRO A 74 -5.55 -0.17 8.60
CA PRO A 74 -4.47 0.00 9.58
C PRO A 74 -3.66 -1.26 9.85
N THR A 75 -4.28 -2.45 9.74
CA THR A 75 -3.59 -3.74 9.91
C THR A 75 -2.63 -4.07 8.78
N ASN A 76 -2.88 -3.57 7.56
CA ASN A 76 -1.98 -3.76 6.42
C ASN A 76 -0.67 -3.01 6.66
N ARG A 77 -0.75 -1.72 7.02
CA ARG A 77 0.42 -0.88 7.31
C ARG A 77 1.40 -1.45 8.34
N TYR A 78 0.88 -2.07 9.42
CA TYR A 78 1.75 -2.76 10.37
C TYR A 78 2.43 -3.99 9.74
N MET A 79 1.70 -4.74 8.93
CA MET A 79 2.25 -5.87 8.19
C MET A 79 3.27 -5.44 7.15
N ASP A 80 3.10 -4.29 6.50
CA ASP A 80 4.03 -3.79 5.49
C ASP A 80 5.38 -3.40 6.09
N ILE A 81 5.42 -2.86 7.32
CA ILE A 81 6.68 -2.71 8.08
C ILE A 81 7.31 -4.08 8.35
N VAL A 82 6.53 -5.06 8.84
CA VAL A 82 7.03 -6.40 9.17
C VAL A 82 7.60 -7.08 7.92
N VAL A 83 6.89 -6.98 6.80
CA VAL A 83 7.28 -7.54 5.50
C VAL A 83 8.52 -6.83 4.95
N GLY A 84 8.64 -5.51 5.14
CA GLY A 84 9.85 -4.77 4.86
C GLY A 84 11.05 -5.26 5.68
N ILE A 85 10.86 -5.56 6.97
CA ILE A 85 11.91 -6.16 7.81
C ILE A 85 12.29 -7.56 7.30
N VAL A 86 11.31 -8.35 6.86
CA VAL A 86 11.54 -9.67 6.24
C VAL A 86 12.37 -9.56 4.96
N GLY A 87 12.28 -8.45 4.22
CA GLY A 87 13.19 -8.14 3.11
C GLY A 87 14.58 -7.70 3.59
N TYR A 88 14.64 -6.79 4.58
CA TYR A 88 15.89 -6.25 5.11
C TYR A 88 16.83 -7.32 5.68
N VAL A 89 16.31 -8.22 6.52
CA VAL A 89 17.11 -9.23 7.23
C VAL A 89 17.94 -10.11 6.28
N PRO A 90 17.37 -10.80 5.28
CA PRO A 90 18.16 -11.61 4.37
C PRO A 90 19.10 -10.77 3.52
N ALA A 91 18.70 -9.57 3.07
CA ALA A 91 19.61 -8.69 2.32
C ALA A 91 20.86 -8.35 3.15
N PHE A 92 20.68 -7.87 4.37
CA PHE A 92 21.79 -7.39 5.21
C PHE A 92 22.66 -8.54 5.76
N PHE A 93 22.05 -9.61 6.31
CA PHE A 93 22.78 -10.64 7.04
C PHE A 93 23.21 -11.84 6.20
N LEU A 94 22.50 -12.16 5.12
CA LEU A 94 22.68 -13.42 4.39
C LEU A 94 23.23 -13.21 2.98
N ILE A 95 22.66 -12.26 2.24
CA ILE A 95 22.94 -12.06 0.81
C ILE A 95 24.13 -11.12 0.63
N SER A 96 24.13 -9.95 1.26
CA SER A 96 25.21 -8.96 1.05
C SER A 96 26.62 -9.49 1.39
N PRO A 97 26.83 -10.30 2.46
CA PRO A 97 28.16 -10.81 2.80
C PRO A 97 28.77 -11.78 1.78
N ILE A 98 27.94 -12.44 0.96
CA ILE A 98 28.40 -13.42 -0.03
C ILE A 98 28.60 -12.83 -1.44
N LEU A 99 28.10 -11.61 -1.67
CA LEU A 99 28.23 -10.93 -2.96
C LEU A 99 29.56 -10.17 -3.05
N THR A 100 30.12 -10.12 -4.26
CA THR A 100 31.16 -9.14 -4.57
C THR A 100 30.58 -7.72 -4.52
N LYS A 101 31.43 -6.70 -4.43
CA LYS A 101 30.97 -5.31 -4.40
C LYS A 101 30.25 -4.93 -5.71
N GLU A 102 30.77 -5.40 -6.84
CA GLU A 102 30.21 -5.20 -8.16
C GLU A 102 28.83 -5.86 -8.28
N ASP A 103 28.69 -7.11 -7.82
CA ASP A 103 27.41 -7.84 -7.85
C ASP A 103 26.37 -7.20 -6.92
N LEU A 104 26.79 -6.71 -5.75
CA LEU A 104 25.91 -6.00 -4.82
C LEU A 104 25.37 -4.72 -5.44
N ILE A 105 26.23 -3.91 -6.06
CA ILE A 105 25.82 -2.65 -6.74
C ILE A 105 24.88 -2.97 -7.91
N LEU A 106 25.21 -3.95 -8.74
CA LEU A 106 24.37 -4.34 -9.87
C LEU A 106 22.99 -4.82 -9.39
N THR A 107 22.96 -5.70 -8.39
CA THR A 107 21.72 -6.23 -7.79
C THR A 107 20.89 -5.09 -7.19
N PHE A 108 21.52 -4.18 -6.44
CA PHE A 108 20.85 -3.00 -5.88
C PHE A 108 20.19 -2.15 -6.96
N VAL A 109 20.92 -1.83 -8.05
CA VAL A 109 20.39 -1.02 -9.15
C VAL A 109 19.21 -1.71 -9.85
N LEU A 110 19.32 -3.02 -10.14
CA LEU A 110 18.23 -3.77 -10.77
C LEU A 110 16.98 -3.81 -9.89
N LEU A 111 17.13 -4.06 -8.59
CA LEU A 111 16.03 -4.04 -7.64
C LEU A 111 15.44 -2.64 -7.47
N LEU A 112 16.26 -1.58 -7.50
CA LEU A 112 15.79 -0.20 -7.40
C LEU A 112 14.91 0.16 -8.59
N VAL A 113 15.32 -0.21 -9.80
CA VAL A 113 14.52 0.00 -11.02
C VAL A 113 13.21 -0.78 -10.94
N LEU A 114 13.26 -2.07 -10.60
CA LEU A 114 12.06 -2.90 -10.46
C LEU A 114 11.09 -2.34 -9.41
N ASN A 115 11.61 -2.02 -8.23
CA ASN A 115 10.81 -1.47 -7.13
C ASN A 115 10.17 -0.14 -7.50
N SER A 116 10.91 0.74 -8.18
CA SER A 116 10.38 2.02 -8.66
C SER A 116 9.24 1.83 -9.67
N VAL A 117 9.39 0.89 -10.61
CA VAL A 117 8.35 0.58 -11.60
C VAL A 117 7.09 0.04 -10.93
N LEU A 118 7.23 -0.87 -9.96
CA LEU A 118 6.10 -1.43 -9.22
C LEU A 118 5.42 -0.36 -8.34
N SER A 119 6.20 0.44 -7.62
CA SER A 119 5.69 1.52 -6.75
C SER A 119 4.87 2.53 -7.56
N VAL A 120 5.39 3.00 -8.69
CA VAL A 120 4.68 3.95 -9.56
C VAL A 120 3.41 3.32 -10.14
N SER A 121 3.47 2.03 -10.49
CA SER A 121 2.32 1.32 -11.06
C SER A 121 1.20 1.13 -10.04
N GLY A 122 1.51 0.69 -8.82
CA GLY A 122 0.51 0.51 -7.77
C GLY A 122 -0.01 1.85 -7.24
N TRP A 123 0.82 2.90 -7.15
CA TRP A 123 0.34 4.25 -6.81
C TRP A 123 -0.69 4.76 -7.84
N ARG A 124 -0.41 4.62 -9.15
CA ARG A 124 -1.38 4.97 -10.21
C ARG A 124 -2.67 4.17 -10.11
N ALA A 125 -2.59 2.88 -9.80
CA ALA A 125 -3.76 2.03 -9.59
C ALA A 125 -4.58 2.49 -8.38
N SER A 126 -3.92 2.84 -7.28
CA SER A 126 -4.55 3.38 -6.06
C SER A 126 -5.30 4.68 -6.34
N GLN A 127 -4.66 5.65 -7.02
CA GLN A 127 -5.28 6.92 -7.40
C GLN A 127 -6.53 6.72 -8.28
N LYS A 128 -6.44 5.83 -9.28
CA LYS A 128 -7.60 5.48 -10.12
C LYS A 128 -8.75 4.88 -9.31
N ALA A 129 -8.43 4.06 -8.31
CA ALA A 129 -9.45 3.46 -7.44
C ALA A 129 -10.13 4.50 -6.54
N LEU A 130 -9.37 5.45 -5.99
CA LEU A 130 -9.90 6.57 -5.19
C LEU A 130 -10.87 7.43 -5.99
N ASP A 131 -10.52 7.77 -7.24
CA ASP A 131 -11.37 8.54 -8.13
C ASP A 131 -12.70 7.81 -8.42
N ILE A 132 -12.65 6.51 -8.73
CA ILE A 132 -13.86 5.70 -8.97
C ILE A 132 -14.74 5.66 -7.72
N GLU A 133 -14.13 5.47 -6.55
CA GLU A 133 -14.86 5.42 -5.29
C GLU A 133 -15.55 6.76 -4.97
N LYS A 134 -14.86 7.88 -5.19
CA LYS A 134 -15.42 9.24 -5.00
C LYS A 134 -16.64 9.46 -5.90
N HIS A 135 -16.58 9.04 -7.16
CA HIS A 135 -17.71 9.12 -8.09
C HIS A 135 -18.88 8.24 -7.66
N LEU A 136 -18.61 7.00 -7.23
CA LEU A 136 -19.64 6.07 -6.76
C LEU A 136 -20.33 6.57 -5.48
N ARG A 137 -19.57 7.09 -4.51
CA ARG A 137 -20.12 7.68 -3.28
C ARG A 137 -21.03 8.86 -3.58
N THR A 138 -20.65 9.70 -4.53
CA THR A 138 -21.46 10.86 -4.96
C THR A 138 -22.79 10.41 -5.57
N ARG A 139 -22.75 9.41 -6.49
CA ARG A 139 -23.97 8.83 -7.09
C ARG A 139 -24.88 8.18 -6.06
N LEU A 140 -24.34 7.37 -5.16
CA LEU A 140 -25.11 6.71 -4.09
C LEU A 140 -25.77 7.71 -3.15
N THR A 141 -25.10 8.81 -2.83
CA THR A 141 -25.65 9.87 -1.98
C THR A 141 -26.80 10.60 -2.68
N ALA A 142 -26.64 10.89 -3.98
CA ALA A 142 -27.70 11.47 -4.79
C ALA A 142 -28.92 10.55 -4.92
N ASP A 143 -28.71 9.25 -5.17
CA ASP A 143 -29.77 8.26 -5.26
C ASP A 143 -30.53 8.10 -3.94
N ARG A 144 -29.81 8.07 -2.81
CA ARG A 144 -30.44 8.07 -1.47
C ARG A 144 -31.31 9.29 -1.23
N LYS A 145 -30.87 10.48 -1.65
CA LYS A 145 -31.69 11.71 -1.55
C LYS A 145 -32.95 11.60 -2.41
N ARG A 146 -32.82 11.16 -3.66
CA ARG A 146 -33.95 10.94 -4.59
C ARG A 146 -34.98 9.94 -4.04
N LEU A 147 -34.52 8.85 -3.43
CA LEU A 147 -35.41 7.86 -2.81
C LEU A 147 -36.16 8.42 -1.59
N LYS A 148 -35.48 9.21 -0.74
CA LYS A 148 -36.14 9.90 0.39
C LYS A 148 -37.20 10.89 -0.08
N GLU A 149 -36.91 11.68 -1.12
CA GLU A 149 -37.86 12.63 -1.71
C GLU A 149 -39.08 11.92 -2.33
N ARG A 150 -38.86 10.84 -3.07
CA ARG A 150 -39.95 9.99 -3.60
C ARG A 150 -40.82 9.43 -2.47
N SER A 151 -40.22 8.88 -1.43
CA SER A 151 -40.95 8.35 -0.27
C SER A 151 -41.81 9.42 0.42
N LYS A 152 -41.27 10.63 0.60
CA LYS A 152 -42.05 11.77 1.13
C LYS A 152 -43.24 12.13 0.25
N ARG A 153 -43.05 12.23 -1.07
CA ARG A 153 -44.14 12.53 -2.03
C ARG A 153 -45.23 11.46 -2.06
N PHE A 154 -44.86 10.19 -1.91
CA PHE A 154 -45.84 9.10 -1.83
C PHE A 154 -46.65 9.18 -0.54
N ARG A 155 -46.02 9.41 0.62
CA ARG A 155 -46.73 9.58 1.89
C ARG A 155 -47.68 10.78 1.88
N SER A 156 -47.28 11.91 1.30
CA SER A 156 -48.15 13.09 1.21
C SER A 156 -49.37 12.87 0.31
N LYS A 157 -49.30 11.96 -0.67
CA LYS A 157 -50.42 11.62 -1.56
C LYS A 157 -51.44 10.64 -0.98
N HIS A 158 -51.14 9.97 0.13
CA HIS A 158 -52.03 8.99 0.78
C HIS A 158 -52.60 9.47 2.12
N HIS A 159 -52.45 10.76 2.42
CA HIS A 159 -53.06 11.42 3.58
C HIS A 159 -54.25 12.33 3.19
N PHE A 160 -54.80 12.16 1.99
CA PHE A 160 -56.07 12.73 1.53
C PHE A 160 -57.06 11.60 1.25
#